data_AF-B3QSZ7-F1
#
_entry.id   AF-B3QSZ7-F1
#
_cell.length_a   1.000
_cell.length_b   1.000
_cell.length_c   1.000
_cell.angle_alpha   90.00
_cell.angle_beta   90.00
_cell.angle_gamma   90.00
#
_symmetry.space_group_name_H-M   'P 1'
#
loop_
_entity.id
_entity.type
_entity.pdbx_description
1 polymer ?
#
loop_
_entity_poly.entity_id
_entity_poly.type
_entity_poly.pdbx_seq_one_letter_code
_entity_poly.pdbx_strand_id
1 'polypeptide(L)'
;MMRLLRAISTKLSLTRMEVIIISFLLGFLMMGLLLKKHSASLSRAELLEKKRHEQFIGTELDNVLAVEDSLYEASLAKSNKVDTQKSKETTKSSSEKQRFAGKLNYNEATEEELIDVPGIGPVMAERLVRFRAYKGGRVETLNALLEVKGIGQKKLGQLKNYLKVE
;
A
#
# COMPACT_ATOMS: atom_id res chain seq x y z
N MET A 1 0.51 45.20 0.69
CA MET A 1 -0.11 44.93 2.02
C MET A 1 -0.54 46.17 2.79
N MET A 2 0.36 47.02 3.33
CA MET A 2 0.04 48.01 4.38
C MET A 2 -1.15 48.97 4.13
N ARG A 3 -1.48 49.32 2.88
CA ARG A 3 -2.64 50.18 2.56
C ARG A 3 -3.99 49.53 2.90
N LEU A 4 -4.10 48.19 2.74
CA LEU A 4 -5.31 47.42 3.04
C LEU A 4 -5.58 47.36 4.55
N LEU A 5 -4.54 47.09 5.35
CA LEU A 5 -4.63 47.01 6.81
C LEU A 5 -5.14 48.32 7.43
N ARG A 6 -4.72 49.48 6.89
CA ARG A 6 -5.22 50.79 7.32
C ARG A 6 -6.71 50.98 7.02
N ALA A 7 -7.16 50.61 5.81
CA ALA A 7 -8.56 50.75 5.42
C ALA A 7 -9.52 49.88 6.27
N ILE A 8 -9.09 48.66 6.63
CA ILE A 8 -9.84 47.75 7.51
C ILE A 8 -9.91 48.31 8.93
N SER A 9 -8.77 48.76 9.49
CA SER A 9 -8.71 49.42 10.81
C SER A 9 -9.67 50.62 10.90
N THR A 10 -9.71 51.50 9.90
CA THR A 10 -10.63 52.66 9.89
C THR A 10 -12.11 52.33 9.68
N LYS A 11 -12.45 51.10 9.28
CA LYS A 11 -13.85 50.68 9.06
C LYS A 11 -14.45 49.88 10.20
N LEU A 12 -13.62 49.20 10.99
CA LEU A 12 -14.06 48.41 12.15
C LEU A 12 -13.70 49.07 13.49
N SER A 13 -12.94 50.16 13.49
CA SER A 13 -12.42 50.85 14.68
C SER A 13 -11.41 50.06 15.53
N LEU A 14 -10.83 48.96 15.00
CA LEU A 14 -9.76 48.22 15.65
C LEU A 14 -8.38 48.88 15.45
N THR A 15 -7.50 48.68 16.42
CA THR A 15 -6.11 49.15 16.39
C THR A 15 -5.27 48.41 15.35
N ARG A 16 -4.09 48.98 15.03
CA ARG A 16 -3.16 48.38 14.05
C ARG A 16 -2.68 46.99 14.48
N MET A 17 -2.50 46.74 15.78
CA MET A 17 -2.00 45.47 16.29
C MET A 17 -3.05 44.37 16.18
N GLU A 18 -4.30 44.66 16.55
CA GLU A 18 -5.38 43.67 16.45
C GLU A 18 -5.67 43.26 15.01
N VAL A 19 -5.70 44.22 14.07
CA VAL A 19 -5.88 43.90 12.64
C VAL A 19 -4.72 43.03 12.10
N ILE A 20 -3.48 43.25 12.57
CA ILE A 20 -2.34 42.38 12.24
C ILE A 20 -2.55 40.97 12.82
N ILE A 21 -2.84 40.86 14.12
CA ILE A 21 -3.07 39.57 14.81
C ILE A 21 -4.20 38.78 14.13
N ILE A 22 -5.35 39.42 13.89
CA ILE A 22 -6.50 38.81 13.20
C ILE A 22 -6.14 38.35 11.79
N SER A 23 -5.33 39.13 11.04
CA SER A 23 -4.89 38.74 9.70
C SER A 23 -3.96 37.52 9.70
N PHE A 24 -3.07 37.39 10.69
CA PHE A 24 -2.27 36.18 10.88
C PHE A 24 -3.13 34.99 11.29
N LEU A 25 -4.09 35.18 12.21
CA LEU A 25 -4.94 34.11 12.74
C LEU A 25 -5.86 33.54 11.63
N LEU A 26 -6.44 34.40 10.79
CA LEU A 26 -7.16 34.00 9.57
C LEU A 26 -6.24 33.33 8.54
N GLY A 27 -5.00 33.80 8.39
CA GLY A 27 -3.99 33.21 7.51
C GLY A 27 -3.63 31.78 7.91
N PHE A 28 -3.32 31.54 9.19
CA PHE A 28 -3.04 30.21 9.72
C PHE A 28 -4.28 29.30 9.68
N LEU A 29 -5.48 29.83 9.95
CA LEU A 29 -6.72 29.07 9.83
C LEU A 29 -6.96 28.60 8.38
N MET A 30 -6.81 29.49 7.39
CA MET A 30 -6.97 29.16 5.97
C MET A 30 -5.87 28.22 5.48
N MET A 31 -4.63 28.40 5.91
CA MET A 31 -3.52 27.47 5.62
C MET A 31 -3.83 26.08 6.20
N GLY A 32 -4.31 26.00 7.45
CA GLY A 32 -4.72 24.74 8.10
C GLY A 32 -5.88 24.06 7.37
N LEU A 33 -6.84 24.81 6.83
CA LEU A 33 -7.93 24.28 6.00
C LEU A 33 -7.45 23.82 4.62
N LEU A 34 -6.48 24.50 4.01
CA LEU A 34 -5.81 24.04 2.78
C LEU A 34 -5.05 22.73 3.01
N LEU A 35 -4.25 22.65 4.07
CA LEU A 35 -3.55 21.42 4.48
C LEU A 35 -4.54 20.29 4.76
N LYS A 36 -5.65 20.56 5.48
CA LYS A 36 -6.73 19.59 5.71
C LYS A 36 -7.39 19.12 4.41
N LYS A 37 -7.59 20.01 3.43
CA LYS A 37 -8.12 19.64 2.10
C LYS A 37 -7.14 18.74 1.32
N HIS A 38 -5.83 18.97 1.49
CA HIS A 38 -4.78 18.20 0.82
C HIS A 38 -4.37 16.91 1.56
N SER A 39 -4.73 16.75 2.84
CA SER A 39 -4.60 15.46 3.54
C SER A 39 -5.84 14.58 3.41
N ALA A 40 -7.04 15.18 3.37
CA ALA A 40 -8.30 14.46 3.17
C ALA A 40 -8.44 13.77 1.79
N SER A 41 -7.60 14.13 0.81
CA SER A 41 -7.49 13.40 -0.46
C SER A 41 -6.78 12.05 -0.30
N LEU A 42 -5.77 11.93 0.59
CA LEU A 42 -5.11 10.65 0.86
C LEU A 42 -6.07 9.68 1.57
N SER A 43 -6.72 10.12 2.65
CA SER A 43 -7.61 9.24 3.42
C SER A 43 -8.88 8.80 2.67
N ARG A 44 -9.23 9.44 1.54
CA ARG A 44 -10.26 8.94 0.62
C ARG A 44 -9.78 7.78 -0.26
N ALA A 45 -8.49 7.68 -0.56
CA ALA A 45 -7.92 6.52 -1.25
C ALA A 45 -7.85 5.31 -0.31
N GLU A 46 -7.31 5.50 0.89
CA GLU A 46 -7.16 4.45 1.93
C GLU A 46 -8.51 3.81 2.32
N LEU A 47 -9.59 4.61 2.37
CA LEU A 47 -10.93 4.12 2.71
C LEU A 47 -11.56 3.21 1.62
N LEU A 48 -11.21 3.44 0.34
CA LEU A 48 -11.66 2.60 -0.77
C LEU A 48 -10.89 1.26 -0.80
N GLU A 49 -9.60 1.28 -0.45
CA GLU A 49 -8.75 0.10 -0.32
C GLU A 49 -9.23 -0.80 0.82
N LYS A 50 -9.53 -0.24 2.00
CA LYS A 50 -10.09 -1.00 3.14
C LYS A 50 -11.44 -1.66 2.80
N LYS A 51 -12.36 -0.95 2.13
CA LYS A 51 -13.64 -1.55 1.71
C LYS A 51 -13.45 -2.69 0.70
N ARG A 52 -12.45 -2.60 -0.19
CA ARG A 52 -12.15 -3.69 -1.14
C ARG A 52 -11.67 -4.95 -0.42
N HIS A 53 -10.84 -4.82 0.62
CA HIS A 53 -10.41 -5.95 1.45
C HIS A 53 -11.54 -6.57 2.29
N GLU A 54 -12.45 -5.77 2.83
CA GLU A 54 -13.63 -6.28 3.54
C GLU A 54 -14.58 -7.04 2.61
N GLN A 55 -14.69 -6.66 1.33
CA GLN A 55 -15.46 -7.41 0.33
C GLN A 55 -14.79 -8.72 -0.11
N PHE A 56 -13.45 -8.80 -0.12
CA PHE A 56 -12.73 -9.97 -0.65
C PHE A 56 -12.90 -11.23 0.22
N ILE A 57 -12.87 -11.07 1.56
CA ILE A 57 -12.93 -12.21 2.50
C ILE A 57 -14.30 -12.90 2.48
N GLY A 58 -15.39 -12.15 2.30
CA GLY A 58 -16.75 -12.73 2.24
C GLY A 58 -16.97 -13.64 1.03
N THR A 59 -16.42 -13.25 -0.14
CA THR A 59 -16.65 -13.99 -1.40
C THR A 59 -15.88 -15.30 -1.54
N GLU A 60 -14.81 -15.52 -0.77
CA GLU A 60 -14.10 -16.81 -0.81
C GLU A 60 -14.71 -17.85 0.14
N LEU A 61 -15.29 -17.43 1.29
CA LEU A 61 -15.86 -18.37 2.25
C LEU A 61 -17.19 -19.00 1.78
N ASP A 62 -18.09 -18.20 1.19
CA ASP A 62 -19.33 -18.72 0.58
C ASP A 62 -19.03 -19.70 -0.57
N ASN A 63 -17.97 -19.45 -1.36
CA ASN A 63 -17.54 -20.35 -2.42
C ASN A 63 -17.02 -21.69 -1.89
N VAL A 64 -16.33 -21.73 -0.74
CA VAL A 64 -15.88 -22.99 -0.14
C VAL A 64 -17.08 -23.85 0.30
N LEU A 65 -18.09 -23.25 0.93
CA LEU A 65 -19.32 -23.95 1.33
C LEU A 65 -20.12 -24.43 0.11
N ALA A 66 -20.30 -23.59 -0.92
CA ALA A 66 -21.02 -23.94 -2.14
C ALA A 66 -20.30 -25.04 -2.98
N VAL A 67 -18.96 -25.11 -2.91
CA VAL A 67 -18.19 -26.17 -3.56
C VAL A 67 -18.49 -27.53 -2.92
N GLU A 68 -18.66 -27.61 -1.61
CA GLU A 68 -18.88 -28.88 -0.89
C GLU A 68 -20.23 -29.54 -1.26
N ASP A 69 -21.31 -28.75 -1.33
CA ASP A 69 -22.60 -29.19 -1.88
C ASP A 69 -22.49 -29.62 -3.36
N SER A 70 -21.76 -28.84 -4.18
CA SER A 70 -21.63 -29.13 -5.62
C SER A 70 -20.91 -30.44 -5.92
N LEU A 71 -19.99 -30.87 -5.05
CA LEU A 71 -19.23 -32.11 -5.18
C LEU A 71 -20.07 -33.35 -4.85
N TYR A 72 -21.09 -33.22 -4.00
CA TYR A 72 -22.04 -34.30 -3.71
C TYR A 72 -22.89 -34.61 -4.95
N GLU A 73 -23.54 -33.60 -5.53
CA GLU A 73 -24.33 -33.75 -6.77
C GLU A 73 -23.47 -34.20 -7.96
N ALA A 74 -22.26 -33.66 -8.10
CA ALA A 74 -21.32 -34.08 -9.16
C ALA A 74 -20.90 -35.56 -9.04
N SER A 75 -20.93 -36.16 -7.83
CA SER A 75 -20.64 -37.57 -7.62
C SER A 75 -21.75 -38.48 -8.16
N LEU A 76 -23.01 -38.06 -8.05
CA LEU A 76 -24.18 -38.79 -8.54
C LEU A 76 -24.33 -38.69 -10.06
N ALA A 77 -23.98 -37.54 -10.65
CA ALA A 77 -24.14 -37.29 -12.08
C ALA A 77 -23.11 -38.01 -12.99
N LYS A 78 -21.93 -38.40 -12.47
CA LYS A 78 -20.78 -38.77 -13.32
C LYS A 78 -20.71 -40.25 -13.74
N SER A 79 -21.85 -40.82 -14.14
CA SER A 79 -21.94 -42.19 -14.67
C SER A 79 -22.30 -42.27 -16.16
N ASN A 80 -21.69 -41.43 -17.02
CA ASN A 80 -21.58 -41.65 -18.48
C ASN A 80 -20.56 -40.70 -19.15
N LYS A 81 -19.66 -41.27 -19.98
CA LYS A 81 -19.01 -40.76 -21.23
C LYS A 81 -18.43 -39.30 -21.28
N VAL A 82 -17.17 -38.98 -21.63
CA VAL A 82 -16.23 -39.44 -22.70
C VAL A 82 -16.76 -39.10 -24.12
N ASP A 83 -16.14 -38.31 -25.01
CA ASP A 83 -14.99 -37.36 -24.99
C ASP A 83 -15.09 -36.48 -26.29
N THR A 84 -14.23 -35.56 -26.77
CA THR A 84 -12.84 -35.14 -26.46
C THR A 84 -12.52 -33.74 -27.03
N GLN A 85 -11.54 -33.02 -26.45
CA GLN A 85 -10.74 -31.89 -27.02
C GLN A 85 -11.47 -30.56 -27.37
N LYS A 86 -10.85 -29.37 -27.28
CA LYS A 86 -9.45 -28.90 -27.09
C LYS A 86 -9.49 -27.50 -26.41
N SER A 87 -8.44 -26.84 -25.89
CA SER A 87 -6.97 -27.02 -25.90
C SER A 87 -6.43 -27.04 -24.43
N LYS A 88 -5.27 -26.57 -23.93
CA LYS A 88 -4.11 -25.69 -24.31
C LYS A 88 -4.43 -24.19 -24.56
N GLU A 89 -3.50 -23.24 -24.36
CA GLU A 89 -2.12 -23.35 -23.82
C GLU A 89 -2.01 -23.09 -22.31
N THR A 90 -0.96 -23.65 -21.71
CA THR A 90 -0.70 -23.65 -20.26
C THR A 90 0.80 -23.67 -19.95
N THR A 91 1.24 -22.82 -19.01
CA THR A 91 2.44 -22.97 -18.17
C THR A 91 2.18 -22.16 -16.89
N LYS A 92 1.61 -22.69 -15.80
CA LYS A 92 1.81 -23.97 -15.08
C LYS A 92 3.16 -24.06 -14.36
N SER A 93 3.22 -23.49 -13.15
CA SER A 93 3.95 -24.11 -12.04
C SER A 93 3.19 -23.88 -10.73
N SER A 94 2.60 -24.94 -10.20
CA SER A 94 2.05 -24.99 -8.86
C SER A 94 3.04 -25.68 -7.94
N SER A 95 3.23 -25.17 -6.73
CA SER A 95 3.83 -25.89 -5.59
C SER A 95 5.21 -26.54 -5.83
N GLU A 96 6.23 -25.72 -6.08
CA GLU A 96 7.50 -25.93 -5.38
C GLU A 96 7.69 -24.82 -4.36
N LYS A 97 7.80 -25.20 -3.08
CA LYS A 97 8.17 -24.27 -2.00
C LYS A 97 9.69 -24.07 -2.06
N GLN A 98 10.16 -23.34 -3.07
CA GLN A 98 11.58 -23.09 -3.27
C GLN A 98 12.17 -22.46 -2.01
N ARG A 99 13.01 -23.23 -1.32
CA ARG A 99 13.77 -22.72 -0.17
C ARG A 99 14.74 -21.68 -0.70
N PHE A 100 14.56 -20.44 -0.27
CA PHE A 100 15.24 -19.28 -0.80
C PHE A 100 16.77 -19.47 -0.84
N ALA A 101 17.30 -19.81 -2.02
CA ALA A 101 18.61 -20.47 -2.18
C ALA A 101 19.81 -19.51 -2.32
N GLY A 102 19.58 -18.20 -2.22
CA GLY A 102 20.58 -17.17 -2.44
C GLY A 102 20.19 -15.83 -1.81
N LYS A 103 20.47 -14.73 -2.52
CA LYS A 103 20.04 -13.38 -2.14
C LYS A 103 19.22 -12.74 -3.25
N LEU A 104 18.04 -12.25 -2.91
CA LEU A 104 17.13 -11.54 -3.82
C LEU A 104 17.72 -10.18 -4.19
N ASN A 105 17.70 -9.79 -5.46
CA ASN A 105 18.01 -8.40 -5.82
C ASN A 105 16.83 -7.50 -5.46
N TYR A 106 16.97 -6.71 -4.40
CA TYR A 106 15.93 -5.79 -3.95
C TYR A 106 15.51 -4.76 -5.02
N ASN A 107 16.40 -4.41 -5.97
CA ASN A 107 16.08 -3.46 -7.03
C ASN A 107 15.15 -4.04 -8.10
N GLU A 108 15.15 -5.37 -8.29
CA GLU A 108 14.39 -6.05 -9.34
C GLU A 108 13.16 -6.80 -8.79
N ALA A 109 13.21 -7.20 -7.51
CA ALA A 109 12.20 -8.05 -6.86
C ALA A 109 10.74 -7.59 -7.05
N THR A 110 9.83 -8.53 -7.28
CA THR A 110 8.39 -8.27 -7.22
C THR A 110 7.89 -8.14 -5.77
N GLU A 111 6.59 -7.83 -5.58
CA GLU A 111 6.02 -7.81 -4.23
C GLU A 111 5.91 -9.23 -3.65
N GLU A 112 5.53 -10.19 -4.49
CA GLU A 112 5.40 -11.61 -4.17
C GLU A 112 6.75 -12.22 -3.74
N GLU A 113 7.81 -11.98 -4.52
CA GLU A 113 9.17 -12.43 -4.18
C GLU A 113 9.68 -11.82 -2.86
N LEU A 114 9.26 -10.59 -2.54
CA LEU A 114 9.56 -9.97 -1.25
C LEU A 114 8.76 -10.58 -0.11
N ILE A 115 7.55 -11.10 -0.33
CA ILE A 115 6.74 -11.78 0.71
C ILE A 115 7.39 -13.09 1.16
N ASP A 116 8.04 -13.83 0.26
CA ASP A 116 8.76 -15.07 0.58
C ASP A 116 10.04 -14.86 1.42
N VAL A 117 10.52 -13.62 1.56
CA VAL A 117 11.73 -13.29 2.36
C VAL A 117 11.42 -13.34 3.87
N PRO A 118 12.13 -14.17 4.67
CA PRO A 118 11.84 -14.35 6.10
C PRO A 118 11.80 -13.04 6.90
N GLY A 119 10.63 -12.75 7.47
CA GLY A 119 10.36 -11.55 8.28
C GLY A 119 9.78 -10.38 7.49
N ILE A 120 9.69 -10.47 6.17
CA ILE A 120 8.77 -9.68 5.35
C ILE A 120 7.40 -10.40 5.37
N GLY A 121 6.37 -9.67 4.95
CA GLY A 121 4.99 -10.11 4.71
C GLY A 121 4.31 -9.03 3.86
N PRO A 122 3.06 -9.20 3.39
CA PRO A 122 2.47 -8.34 2.36
C PRO A 122 2.58 -6.84 2.66
N VAL A 123 2.08 -6.40 3.82
CA VAL A 123 2.14 -5.00 4.32
C VAL A 123 3.57 -4.44 4.50
N MET A 124 4.62 -5.28 4.43
CA MET A 124 6.03 -4.85 4.43
C MET A 124 6.65 -4.90 3.02
N ALA A 125 6.30 -5.90 2.19
CA ALA A 125 6.71 -5.99 0.79
C ALA A 125 6.17 -4.79 -0.01
N GLU A 126 4.87 -4.51 0.14
CA GLU A 126 4.16 -3.35 -0.40
C GLU A 126 4.89 -2.03 -0.08
N ARG A 127 5.29 -1.84 1.19
CA ARG A 127 6.04 -0.66 1.65
C ARG A 127 7.44 -0.58 1.05
N LEU A 128 8.08 -1.72 0.80
CA LEU A 128 9.37 -1.80 0.12
C LEU A 128 9.24 -1.39 -1.35
N VAL A 129 8.22 -1.88 -2.07
CA VAL A 129 7.94 -1.46 -3.44
C VAL A 129 7.61 0.04 -3.51
N ARG A 130 6.74 0.55 -2.62
CA ARG A 130 6.46 2.00 -2.51
C ARG A 130 7.74 2.81 -2.17
N PHE A 131 8.62 2.30 -1.31
CA PHE A 131 9.90 2.96 -0.97
C PHE A 131 10.90 2.96 -2.14
N ARG A 132 11.01 1.85 -2.88
CA ARG A 132 11.81 1.77 -4.13
C ARG A 132 11.35 2.83 -5.14
N ALA A 133 10.04 2.98 -5.35
CA ALA A 133 9.49 4.03 -6.19
C ALA A 133 9.82 5.45 -5.66
N TYR A 134 9.64 5.70 -4.37
CA TYR A 134 9.96 7.00 -3.73
C TYR A 134 11.45 7.39 -3.86
N LYS A 135 12.37 6.42 -3.85
CA LYS A 135 13.81 6.64 -4.06
C LYS A 135 14.23 6.81 -5.53
N GLY A 136 13.29 6.82 -6.48
CA GLY A 136 13.59 6.96 -7.91
C GLY A 136 13.71 5.64 -8.67
N GLY A 137 13.18 4.54 -8.11
CA GLY A 137 13.08 3.24 -8.78
C GLY A 137 14.18 2.24 -8.44
N ARG A 138 15.32 2.67 -7.88
CA ARG A 138 16.41 1.81 -7.39
C ARG A 138 16.93 2.32 -6.05
N VAL A 139 17.67 1.47 -5.34
CA VAL A 139 18.35 1.76 -4.08
C VAL A 139 19.78 1.24 -4.15
N GLU A 140 20.75 2.12 -3.88
CA GLU A 140 22.18 1.84 -3.96
C GLU A 140 22.69 0.96 -2.79
N THR A 141 22.08 1.08 -1.60
CA THR A 141 22.51 0.34 -0.42
C THR A 141 21.34 -0.15 0.41
N LEU A 142 21.41 -1.39 0.91
CA LEU A 142 20.41 -1.94 1.85
C LEU A 142 20.28 -1.12 3.14
N ASN A 143 21.24 -0.25 3.47
CA ASN A 143 21.14 0.64 4.64
C ASN A 143 20.00 1.67 4.49
N ALA A 144 19.62 2.05 3.27
CA ALA A 144 18.49 2.95 3.03
C ALA A 144 17.15 2.38 3.53
N LEU A 145 17.03 1.05 3.65
CA LEU A 145 15.85 0.39 4.21
C LEU A 145 15.55 0.79 5.67
N LEU A 146 16.50 1.40 6.39
CA LEU A 146 16.25 1.99 7.73
C LEU A 146 15.27 3.18 7.70
N GLU A 147 15.05 3.80 6.55
CA GLU A 147 14.02 4.82 6.36
C GLU A 147 12.60 4.22 6.28
N VAL A 148 12.48 2.91 6.03
CA VAL A 148 11.18 2.22 5.94
C VAL A 148 10.59 1.99 7.32
N LYS A 149 9.40 2.55 7.56
CA LYS A 149 8.66 2.41 8.82
C LYS A 149 8.40 0.94 9.18
N GLY A 150 9.20 0.44 10.13
CA GLY A 150 9.15 -0.93 10.64
C GLY A 150 10.42 -1.76 10.40
N ILE A 151 11.46 -1.19 9.76
CA ILE A 151 12.79 -1.78 9.63
C ILE A 151 13.77 -1.03 10.54
N GLY A 152 13.99 -1.56 11.74
CA GLY A 152 15.11 -1.16 12.60
C GLY A 152 16.37 -1.99 12.35
N GLN A 153 17.50 -1.60 12.94
CA GLN A 153 18.81 -2.25 12.77
C GLN A 153 18.78 -3.78 12.90
N LYS A 154 18.08 -4.32 13.92
CA LYS A 154 17.92 -5.78 14.11
C LYS A 154 17.25 -6.46 12.91
N LYS A 155 16.22 -5.83 12.32
CA LYS A 155 15.48 -6.38 11.18
C LYS A 155 16.28 -6.24 9.89
N LEU A 156 16.96 -5.10 9.67
CA LEU A 156 17.90 -4.96 8.56
C LEU A 156 19.02 -6.01 8.62
N GLY A 157 19.54 -6.32 9.80
CA GLY A 157 20.54 -7.37 9.99
C GLY A 157 20.06 -8.75 9.54
N GLN A 158 18.79 -9.08 9.77
CA GLN A 158 18.18 -10.31 9.26
C GLN A 158 18.00 -10.24 7.73
N LEU A 159 17.48 -9.13 7.20
CA LEU A 159 17.24 -8.96 5.75
C LEU A 159 18.52 -8.98 4.92
N LYS A 160 19.67 -8.51 5.45
CA LYS A 160 20.99 -8.58 4.78
C LYS A 160 21.48 -10.01 4.49
N ASN A 161 20.87 -11.03 5.09
CA ASN A 161 21.14 -12.43 4.78
C ASN A 161 20.42 -12.89 3.51
N TYR A 162 19.24 -12.33 3.22
CA TYR A 162 18.33 -12.76 2.15
C TYR A 162 18.22 -11.76 0.98
N LEU A 163 18.62 -10.50 1.19
CA LEU A 163 18.60 -9.43 0.18
C LEU A 163 20.02 -9.04 -0.23
N LYS A 164 20.18 -8.66 -1.50
CA LYS A 164 21.30 -7.92 -2.09
C LYS A 164 20.78 -6.69 -2.84
N VAL A 165 21.68 -5.82 -3.29
CA VAL A 165 21.41 -4.76 -4.25
C VAL A 165 22.50 -4.79 -5.32
N GLU A 166 22.07 -4.64 -6.57
CA GLU A 166 22.88 -4.55 -7.80
C GLU A 166 22.27 -3.46 -8.70
#